data_AF-M3CLA2-F1
#
_entry.id   AF-M3CLA2-F1
#
_cell.length_a   1.000
_cell.length_b   1.000
_cell.length_c   1.000
_cell.angle_alpha   90.00
_cell.angle_beta   90.00
_cell.angle_gamma   90.00
#
_symmetry.space_group_name_H-M   'P 1'
#
loop_
_entity.id
_entity.type
_entity.pdbx_description
1 polymer ?
#
loop_
_entity_poly.entity_id
_entity_poly.type
_entity_poly.pdbx_seq_one_letter_code
_entity_poly.pdbx_strand_id
1 'polypeptide(L)'
;MSSREITILKIQEPTRSIASLTRIMEEELSQYRKTLPKGFREEVDCDEDTVLFLHVDFLPLDFQKTTELLLTGKKDLVPVVAIDLQGQILMQAFGNEESQTLSLKTGYAHYFSRSRNQLWKKGDTSGHTQKILQILSPTDRSFLVYQVEQEVAACHEGYYSCFFRERMEGVTWKLLPVPRNFLPEKS
;
A
#
# COMPACT_ATOMS: atom_id res chain seq x y z
N MET A 1 -23.06 -4.34 -11.81
CA MET A 1 -22.20 -4.13 -10.62
C MET A 1 -20.79 -3.97 -11.14
N SER A 2 -20.13 -2.86 -10.82
CA SER A 2 -18.72 -2.68 -11.20
C SER A 2 -17.91 -3.69 -10.40
N SER A 3 -17.35 -4.70 -11.06
CA SER A 3 -16.45 -5.67 -10.44
C SER A 3 -15.10 -4.99 -10.20
N ARG A 4 -14.98 -4.26 -9.08
CA ARG A 4 -13.73 -3.63 -8.63
C ARG A 4 -12.94 -4.69 -7.87
N GLU A 5 -11.66 -4.85 -8.21
CA GLU A 5 -10.73 -5.62 -7.40
C GLU A 5 -10.03 -4.70 -6.39
N ILE A 6 -10.00 -5.11 -5.13
CA ILE A 6 -9.31 -4.42 -4.04
C ILE A 6 -8.09 -5.22 -3.58
N THR A 7 -7.14 -4.53 -2.96
CA THR A 7 -5.97 -5.11 -2.33
C THR A 7 -6.22 -5.30 -0.84
N ILE A 8 -5.93 -6.49 -0.33
CA ILE A 8 -5.99 -6.82 1.08
C ILE A 8 -4.58 -7.08 1.60
N LEU A 9 -4.18 -6.36 2.63
CA LEU A 9 -2.96 -6.60 3.39
C LEU A 9 -3.31 -7.11 4.78
N LYS A 10 -2.72 -8.24 5.18
CA LYS A 10 -2.76 -8.67 6.58
C LYS A 10 -1.49 -8.21 7.27
N ILE A 11 -1.62 -7.57 8.42
CA ILE A 11 -0.54 -6.88 9.12
C ILE A 11 -0.47 -7.36 10.56
N GLN A 12 0.70 -7.81 11.00
CA GLN A 12 0.92 -8.25 12.37
C GLN A 12 0.95 -7.05 13.33
N GLU A 13 0.32 -7.19 14.49
CA GLU A 13 0.49 -6.26 15.62
C GLU A 13 1.37 -6.84 16.73
N PRO A 14 2.17 -6.01 17.42
CA PRO A 14 2.27 -4.55 17.29
C PRO A 14 3.30 -4.07 16.25
N THR A 15 4.03 -4.98 15.59
CA THR A 15 5.20 -4.60 14.76
C THR A 15 4.83 -3.91 13.45
N ARG A 16 3.57 -4.01 13.03
CA ARG A 16 3.06 -3.58 11.72
C ARG A 16 3.74 -4.26 10.52
N SER A 17 4.29 -5.45 10.74
CA SER A 17 4.91 -6.25 9.69
C SER A 17 3.87 -6.86 8.75
N ILE A 18 4.15 -6.87 7.45
CA ILE A 18 3.25 -7.44 6.43
C ILE A 18 3.27 -8.98 6.52
N ALA A 19 2.10 -9.59 6.66
CA ALA A 19 1.89 -11.04 6.76
C ALA A 19 1.34 -11.66 5.46
N SER A 20 0.64 -10.87 4.63
CA SER A 20 0.23 -11.30 3.29
C SER A 20 -0.28 -10.11 2.48
N LEU A 21 -0.18 -10.20 1.16
CA LEU A 21 -0.91 -9.37 0.22
C LEU A 21 -1.76 -10.27 -0.68
N THR A 22 -3.04 -9.99 -0.79
CA THR A 22 -3.92 -10.66 -1.74
C THR A 22 -4.84 -9.67 -2.44
N ARG A 23 -5.44 -10.07 -3.55
CA ARG A 23 -6.40 -9.26 -4.29
C ARG A 23 -7.69 -10.06 -4.45
N ILE A 24 -8.81 -9.42 -4.14
CA ILE A 24 -10.14 -10.04 -4.18
C ILE A 24 -11.12 -9.09 -4.88
N MET A 25 -12.27 -9.62 -5.31
CA MET A 25 -13.37 -8.76 -5.74
C MET A 25 -13.99 -8.06 -4.52
N GLU A 26 -14.35 -6.80 -4.66
CA GLU A 26 -14.90 -5.99 -3.56
C GLU A 26 -16.16 -6.64 -2.93
N GLU A 27 -16.99 -7.29 -3.75
CA GLU A 27 -18.17 -8.05 -3.32
C GLU A 27 -17.84 -9.23 -2.37
N GLU A 28 -16.62 -9.75 -2.43
CA GLU A 28 -16.15 -10.84 -1.57
C GLU A 28 -15.69 -10.35 -0.19
N LEU A 29 -15.45 -9.04 -0.02
CA LEU A 29 -14.88 -8.47 1.21
C LEU A 29 -15.72 -8.78 2.46
N SER A 30 -17.04 -8.75 2.33
CA SER A 30 -17.97 -9.09 3.43
C SER A 30 -17.82 -10.54 3.88
N GLN A 31 -17.56 -11.46 2.95
CA GLN A 31 -17.31 -12.86 3.26
C GLN A 31 -15.89 -13.05 3.79
N TYR A 32 -14.91 -12.34 3.22
CA TYR A 32 -13.52 -12.37 3.66
C TYR A 32 -13.37 -12.01 5.14
N ARG A 33 -14.06 -10.95 5.61
CA ARG A 33 -14.05 -10.54 7.03
C ARG A 33 -14.46 -11.64 8.01
N LYS A 34 -15.34 -12.56 7.59
CA LYS A 34 -15.78 -13.69 8.42
C LYS A 34 -14.70 -14.77 8.59
N THR A 35 -13.67 -14.75 7.75
CA THR A 35 -12.53 -15.68 7.82
C THR A 35 -11.41 -15.18 8.75
N LEU A 36 -11.48 -13.91 9.17
CA LEU A 36 -10.46 -13.28 10.01
C LEU A 36 -10.65 -13.64 11.49
N PRO A 37 -9.56 -13.68 12.28
CA PRO A 37 -9.64 -13.86 13.73
C PRO A 37 -10.48 -12.76 14.39
N LYS A 38 -11.17 -13.09 15.47
CA LYS A 38 -11.97 -12.10 16.21
C LYS A 38 -11.06 -11.00 16.78
N GLY A 39 -11.55 -9.76 16.78
CA GLY A 39 -10.79 -8.63 17.31
C GLY A 39 -9.79 -8.03 16.33
N PHE A 40 -9.86 -8.40 15.04
CA PHE A 40 -9.09 -7.69 14.00
C PHE A 40 -9.45 -6.20 13.98
N ARG A 41 -8.45 -5.36 13.70
CA ARG A 41 -8.65 -3.97 13.30
C ARG A 41 -8.64 -3.87 11.78
N GLU A 42 -9.31 -2.86 11.26
CA GLU A 42 -9.46 -2.67 9.82
C GLU A 42 -9.17 -1.20 9.48
N GLU A 43 -8.07 -0.96 8.77
CA GLU A 43 -7.70 0.36 8.26
C GLU A 43 -7.92 0.39 6.74
N VAL A 44 -8.23 1.56 6.19
CA VAL A 44 -8.46 1.74 4.75
C VAL A 44 -7.67 2.91 4.22
N ASP A 45 -7.23 2.83 2.97
CA ASP A 45 -6.63 3.96 2.27
C ASP A 45 -7.66 5.05 1.90
N CYS A 46 -7.21 6.11 1.23
CA CYS A 46 -8.02 7.29 0.94
C CYS A 46 -9.13 7.05 -0.10
N ASP A 47 -8.92 6.16 -1.06
CA ASP A 47 -9.82 5.83 -2.16
C ASP A 47 -10.49 4.45 -2.05
N GLU A 48 -10.29 3.79 -0.91
CA GLU A 48 -10.99 2.58 -0.48
C GLU A 48 -10.81 1.38 -1.42
N ASP A 49 -9.63 1.25 -2.05
CA ASP A 49 -9.23 -0.01 -2.69
C ASP A 49 -8.10 -0.77 -2.02
N THR A 50 -7.52 -0.25 -0.94
CA THR A 50 -6.61 -1.03 -0.11
C THR A 50 -7.11 -1.09 1.33
N VAL A 51 -7.27 -2.31 1.83
CA VAL A 51 -7.68 -2.58 3.21
C VAL A 51 -6.53 -3.26 3.95
N LEU A 52 -6.18 -2.72 5.12
CA LEU A 52 -5.29 -3.38 6.07
C LEU A 52 -6.14 -4.07 7.13
N PHE A 53 -5.97 -5.37 7.28
CA PHE A 53 -6.45 -6.08 8.45
C PHE A 53 -5.29 -6.29 9.42
N LEU A 54 -5.45 -5.85 10.66
CA LEU A 54 -4.42 -5.94 11.69
C LEU A 54 -4.83 -6.92 12.78
N HIS A 55 -3.92 -7.82 13.14
CA HIS A 55 -4.13 -8.78 14.23
C HIS A 55 -2.81 -9.35 14.73
N VAL A 56 -2.75 -9.73 16.02
CA VAL A 56 -1.55 -10.32 16.65
C VAL A 56 -1.20 -11.72 16.09
N ASP A 57 -2.20 -12.47 15.65
CA ASP A 57 -2.03 -13.84 15.13
C ASP A 57 -1.56 -13.91 13.66
N PHE A 58 -1.45 -12.76 12.98
CA PHE A 58 -0.94 -12.78 11.61
C PHE A 58 0.59 -12.98 11.63
N LEU A 59 1.05 -14.05 11.00
CA LEU A 59 2.47 -14.39 10.93
C LEU A 59 3.16 -13.53 9.85
N PRO A 60 4.15 -12.69 10.19
CA PRO A 60 4.84 -11.86 9.23
C PRO A 60 5.53 -12.67 8.14
N LEU A 61 5.63 -12.09 6.94
CA LEU A 61 6.47 -12.61 5.88
C LEU A 61 7.93 -12.21 6.11
N ASP A 62 8.83 -13.08 5.69
CA ASP A 62 10.23 -12.73 5.51
C ASP A 62 10.42 -12.01 4.17
N PHE A 63 11.22 -10.95 4.21
CA PHE A 63 11.51 -10.11 3.05
C PHE A 63 12.99 -10.13 2.72
N GLN A 64 13.31 -10.23 1.44
CA GLN A 64 14.68 -10.18 0.93
C GLN A 64 14.86 -8.96 0.04
N LYS A 65 16.03 -8.31 0.16
CA LYS A 65 16.40 -7.22 -0.74
C LYS A 65 16.54 -7.74 -2.16
N THR A 66 15.97 -7.02 -3.12
CA THR A 66 16.03 -7.38 -4.53
C THR A 66 16.32 -6.16 -5.41
N THR A 67 16.92 -6.43 -6.57
CA THR A 67 17.02 -5.50 -7.70
C THR A 67 16.43 -6.08 -8.97
N GLU A 68 15.82 -7.27 -8.87
CA GLU A 68 15.20 -7.96 -9.98
C GLU A 68 13.81 -7.36 -10.25
N LEU A 69 13.45 -7.30 -11.52
CA LEU A 69 12.10 -6.93 -11.92
C LEU A 69 11.16 -8.09 -11.59
N LEU A 70 10.01 -7.77 -11.00
CA LEU A 70 8.93 -8.70 -10.70
C LEU A 70 7.74 -8.37 -11.60
N LEU A 71 7.34 -9.34 -12.41
CA LEU A 71 6.11 -9.27 -13.19
C LEU A 71 5.21 -10.40 -12.71
N THR A 72 4.05 -10.03 -12.18
CA THR A 72 2.98 -11.00 -11.91
C THR A 72 2.03 -11.05 -13.09
N GLY A 73 1.57 -12.24 -13.46
CA GLY A 73 0.74 -12.46 -14.66
C GLY A 73 -0.55 -11.63 -14.72
N LYS A 74 -1.23 -11.69 -15.87
CA LYS A 74 -2.34 -10.82 -16.31
C LYS A 74 -2.07 -9.31 -16.10
N LYS A 75 -1.60 -8.69 -17.19
CA LYS A 75 -1.27 -7.25 -17.40
C LYS A 75 0.14 -6.81 -16.98
N ASP A 76 1.03 -7.74 -16.61
CA ASP A 76 2.43 -7.44 -16.27
C ASP A 76 2.57 -6.36 -15.17
N LEU A 77 1.59 -6.33 -14.26
CA LEU A 77 1.57 -5.42 -13.11
C LEU A 77 1.82 -6.18 -11.83
N VAL A 78 2.68 -5.65 -10.97
CA VAL A 78 2.97 -6.15 -9.63
C VAL A 78 2.45 -5.17 -8.57
N PRO A 79 1.84 -5.62 -7.47
CA PRO A 79 1.55 -4.76 -6.33
C PRO A 79 2.86 -4.24 -5.71
N VAL A 80 2.87 -2.96 -5.34
CA VAL A 80 3.99 -2.32 -4.66
C VAL A 80 3.46 -1.61 -3.41
N VAL A 81 4.00 -1.96 -2.25
CA VAL A 81 3.68 -1.33 -0.96
C VAL A 81 4.82 -0.39 -0.59
N ALA A 82 4.53 0.87 -0.31
CA ALA A 82 5.51 1.79 0.26
C ALA A 82 5.44 1.74 1.79
N ILE A 83 6.60 1.58 2.43
CA ILE A 83 6.75 1.67 3.89
C ILE A 83 7.84 2.70 4.23
N ASP A 84 7.75 3.34 5.39
CA ASP A 84 8.85 4.16 5.89
C ASP A 84 9.94 3.32 6.57
N LEU A 85 10.95 4.01 7.11
CA LEU A 85 12.06 3.40 7.86
C LEU A 85 11.62 2.67 9.12
N GLN A 86 10.50 3.07 9.72
CA GLN A 86 9.95 2.50 10.95
C GLN A 86 8.96 1.35 10.67
N GLY A 87 8.68 1.07 9.40
CA GLY A 87 7.73 0.04 8.98
C GLY A 87 6.29 0.52 8.91
N GLN A 88 6.02 1.83 9.02
CA GLN A 88 4.69 2.35 8.78
C GLN A 88 4.35 2.19 7.30
N ILE A 89 3.21 1.55 7.04
CA ILE A 89 2.66 1.42 5.69
C ILE A 89 2.13 2.77 5.25
N LEU A 90 2.66 3.28 4.14
CA LEU A 90 2.35 4.61 3.62
C LEU A 90 1.25 4.56 2.56
N MET A 91 1.38 3.65 1.59
CA MET A 91 0.42 3.48 0.50
C MET A 91 0.64 2.16 -0.24
N GLN A 92 -0.34 1.76 -1.03
CA GLN A 92 -0.22 0.68 -2.00
C GLN A 92 -0.47 1.23 -3.42
N ALA A 93 0.29 0.74 -4.39
CA ALA A 93 0.13 1.05 -5.80
C ALA A 93 0.57 -0.15 -6.65
N PHE A 94 0.60 0.02 -7.96
CA PHE A 94 1.07 -1.01 -8.88
C PHE A 94 2.32 -0.54 -9.60
N GLY A 95 3.19 -1.48 -9.98
CA GLY A 95 4.31 -1.24 -10.86
C GLY A 95 4.22 -2.14 -12.09
N ASN A 96 4.66 -1.64 -13.24
CA ASN A 96 5.01 -2.44 -14.42
C ASN A 96 6.54 -2.51 -14.57
N GLU A 97 7.03 -3.19 -15.62
CA GLU A 97 8.46 -3.31 -15.92
C GLU A 97 9.18 -1.93 -15.99
N GLU A 98 8.57 -0.97 -16.69
CA GLU A 98 9.13 0.37 -16.89
C GLU A 98 9.25 1.14 -15.56
N SER A 99 8.20 1.12 -14.73
CA SER A 99 8.20 1.79 -13.43
C SER A 99 9.24 1.21 -12.47
N GLN A 100 9.46 -0.11 -12.51
CA GLN A 100 10.48 -0.76 -11.68
C GLN A 100 11.88 -0.40 -12.16
N THR A 101 12.10 -0.43 -13.47
CA THR A 101 13.36 -0.01 -14.10
C THR A 101 13.71 1.42 -13.74
N LEU A 102 12.74 2.35 -13.82
CA LEU A 102 12.94 3.74 -13.43
C LEU A 102 13.15 3.92 -11.93
N SER A 103 12.45 3.14 -11.11
CA SER A 103 12.65 3.15 -9.65
C SER A 103 14.08 2.76 -9.28
N LEU A 104 14.61 1.70 -9.88
CA LEU A 104 15.99 1.26 -9.71
C LEU A 104 16.99 2.30 -10.24
N LYS A 105 16.73 2.87 -11.42
CA LYS A 105 17.64 3.82 -12.08
C LYS A 105 17.72 5.17 -11.37
N THR A 106 16.59 5.68 -10.89
CA THR A 106 16.50 7.03 -10.33
C THR A 106 16.65 7.06 -8.81
N GLY A 107 16.41 5.93 -8.13
CA GLY A 107 16.33 5.89 -6.67
C GLY A 107 15.06 6.52 -6.11
N TYR A 108 14.04 6.81 -6.94
CA TYR A 108 12.76 7.36 -6.52
C TYR A 108 11.60 6.45 -6.92
N ALA A 109 10.55 6.39 -6.10
CA ALA A 109 9.39 5.55 -6.38
C ALA A 109 8.65 5.99 -7.65
N HIS A 110 8.63 5.09 -8.63
CA HIS A 110 7.79 5.17 -9.81
C HIS A 110 6.75 4.05 -9.76
N TYR A 111 5.55 4.37 -10.22
CA TYR A 111 4.40 3.48 -10.19
C TYR A 111 3.66 3.55 -11.52
N PHE A 112 2.76 2.61 -11.73
CA PHE A 112 1.87 2.54 -12.87
C PHE A 112 0.42 2.69 -12.42
N SER A 113 -0.26 3.72 -12.95
CA SER A 113 -1.67 3.97 -12.69
C SER A 113 -2.52 3.12 -13.62
N ARG A 114 -3.27 2.16 -13.05
CA ARG A 114 -4.12 1.24 -13.81
C ARG A 114 -5.30 1.94 -14.48
N SER A 115 -5.88 2.93 -13.80
CA SER A 115 -7.03 3.69 -14.29
C SER A 115 -6.65 4.65 -15.42
N ARG A 116 -5.47 5.29 -15.31
CA ARG A 116 -4.94 6.22 -16.32
C ARG A 116 -4.07 5.54 -17.39
N ASN A 117 -3.75 4.26 -17.21
CA ASN A 117 -2.82 3.50 -18.04
C ASN A 117 -1.50 4.25 -18.29
N GLN A 118 -0.94 4.83 -17.24
CA GLN A 118 0.25 5.69 -17.35
C GLN A 118 1.23 5.48 -16.20
N LEU A 119 2.52 5.62 -16.52
CA LEU A 119 3.60 5.76 -15.56
C LEU A 119 3.47 7.08 -14.78
N TRP A 120 3.84 7.08 -13.51
CA TRP A 120 4.00 8.30 -12.73
C TRP A 120 5.09 8.15 -11.66
N LYS A 121 5.84 9.23 -11.41
CA LYS A 121 6.76 9.34 -10.28
C LYS A 121 6.03 9.89 -9.07
N LYS A 122 6.18 9.29 -7.89
CA LYS A 122 5.53 9.82 -6.68
C LYS A 122 6.07 11.21 -6.37
N GLY A 123 5.16 12.17 -6.23
CA GLY A 123 5.48 13.55 -5.91
C GLY A 123 5.97 14.39 -7.10
N ASP A 124 5.84 13.92 -8.35
CA ASP A 124 6.33 14.67 -9.52
C ASP A 124 5.68 16.06 -9.65
N THR A 125 4.40 16.16 -9.30
CA THR A 125 3.65 17.43 -9.30
C THR A 125 3.70 18.16 -7.95
N SER A 126 3.62 17.43 -6.83
CA SER A 126 3.49 18.04 -5.50
C SER A 126 4.82 18.28 -4.78
N GLY A 127 5.92 17.72 -5.27
CA GLY A 127 7.20 17.66 -4.55
C GLY A 127 7.24 16.60 -3.43
N HIS A 128 6.13 15.91 -3.13
CA HIS A 128 6.03 14.91 -2.05
C HIS A 128 6.59 13.56 -2.50
N THR A 129 7.89 13.55 -2.80
CA THR A 129 8.60 12.42 -3.38
C THR A 129 8.86 11.30 -2.38
N GLN A 130 9.20 10.13 -2.90
CA GLN A 130 9.61 8.96 -2.12
C GLN A 130 10.96 8.49 -2.64
N LYS A 131 12.02 8.71 -1.84
CA LYS A 131 13.36 8.23 -2.16
C LYS A 131 13.49 6.79 -1.66
N ILE A 132 13.79 5.86 -2.55
CA ILE A 132 13.91 4.44 -2.24
C ILE A 132 15.23 4.20 -1.53
N LEU A 133 15.15 3.62 -0.33
CA LEU A 133 16.31 3.19 0.46
C LEU A 133 16.65 1.73 0.12
N GLN A 134 15.62 0.90 -0.03
CA GLN A 134 15.75 -0.46 -0.53
C GLN A 134 14.43 -0.97 -1.10
N ILE A 135 14.54 -1.94 -2.00
CA ILE A 135 13.41 -2.70 -2.55
C ILE A 135 13.48 -4.10 -1.97
N LEU A 136 12.37 -4.56 -1.42
CA LEU A 136 12.23 -5.87 -0.82
C LEU A 136 11.13 -6.68 -1.53
N SER A 137 11.21 -8.00 -1.43
CA SER A 137 10.21 -8.94 -1.93
C SER A 137 10.05 -10.11 -0.95
N PRO A 138 8.84 -10.67 -0.76
CA PRO A 138 8.67 -11.94 -0.07
C PRO A 138 9.27 -13.09 -0.90
N THR A 139 9.48 -14.24 -0.26
CA THR A 139 10.04 -15.45 -0.87
C THR A 139 9.27 -15.93 -2.11
N ASP A 140 7.95 -15.77 -2.12
CA ASP A 140 7.09 -16.17 -3.25
C ASP A 140 7.06 -15.15 -4.40
N ARG A 141 7.74 -14.01 -4.24
CA ARG A 141 7.85 -12.93 -5.23
C ARG A 141 6.50 -12.40 -5.72
N SER A 142 5.50 -12.42 -4.85
CA SER A 142 4.13 -12.01 -5.18
C SER A 142 3.91 -10.48 -5.22
N PHE A 143 4.76 -9.69 -4.58
CA PHE A 143 4.70 -8.22 -4.59
C PHE A 143 6.04 -7.58 -4.22
N LEU A 144 6.15 -6.27 -4.38
CA LEU A 144 7.30 -5.48 -3.94
C LEU A 144 6.97 -4.63 -2.72
N VAL A 145 7.99 -4.40 -1.89
CA VAL A 145 7.96 -3.39 -0.84
C VAL A 145 9.06 -2.38 -1.12
N TYR A 146 8.68 -1.11 -1.27
CA TYR A 146 9.62 0.00 -1.31
C TYR A 146 9.74 0.57 0.10
N GLN A 147 10.90 0.37 0.73
CA GLN A 147 11.22 1.13 1.93
C GLN A 147 11.76 2.49 1.50
N VAL A 148 11.10 3.56 1.94
CA VAL A 148 11.32 4.90 1.42
C VAL A 148 11.56 5.93 2.51
N GLU A 149 12.29 6.98 2.15
CA GLU A 149 12.26 8.27 2.83
C GLU A 149 11.15 9.11 2.16
N GLN A 150 10.08 9.40 2.91
CA GLN A 150 8.89 10.11 2.42
C GLN A 150 9.01 11.61 2.68
N GLU A 151 8.95 12.40 1.60
CA GLU A 151 8.85 13.86 1.69
C GLU A 151 7.41 14.31 1.92
N VAL A 152 7.19 15.12 2.95
CA VAL A 152 5.89 15.72 3.33
C VAL A 152 4.78 14.71 3.57
N ALA A 153 4.19 14.08 2.54
CA ALA A 153 3.06 13.17 2.71
C ALA A 153 2.90 12.16 1.55
N ALA A 154 2.56 10.91 1.89
CA ALA A 154 2.18 9.92 0.89
C ALA A 154 0.78 10.21 0.31
N CYS A 155 -0.16 10.65 1.14
CA CYS A 155 -1.55 10.83 0.77
C CYS A 155 -1.85 12.24 0.23
N HIS A 156 -2.72 12.32 -0.79
CA HIS A 156 -3.20 13.60 -1.33
C HIS A 156 -4.13 14.37 -0.37
N GLU A 157 -4.71 13.69 0.62
CA GLU A 157 -5.57 14.30 1.65
C GLU A 157 -4.80 15.10 2.72
N GLY A 158 -3.46 15.10 2.66
CA GLY A 158 -2.62 15.75 3.65
C GLY A 158 -1.84 14.79 4.55
N TYR A 159 -2.28 13.54 4.66
CA TYR A 159 -1.76 12.61 5.65
C TYR A 159 -0.44 11.96 5.24
N TYR A 160 0.43 11.76 6.22
CA TYR A 160 1.72 11.10 6.03
C TYR A 160 1.57 9.69 5.43
N SER A 161 0.54 8.96 5.84
CA SER A 161 0.10 7.68 5.26
C SER A 161 -1.34 7.80 4.73
N CYS A 162 -1.65 7.08 3.65
CA CYS A 162 -3.02 6.94 3.16
C CYS A 162 -3.94 6.22 4.17
N PHE A 163 -3.38 5.42 5.06
CA PHE A 163 -4.12 4.64 6.07
C PHE A 163 -4.34 5.47 7.34
N PHE A 164 -5.10 6.57 7.20
CA PHE A 164 -5.44 7.48 8.30
C PHE A 164 -6.83 7.22 8.89
N ARG A 165 -7.53 6.18 8.42
CA ARG A 165 -8.89 5.81 8.86
C ARG A 165 -8.94 4.36 9.31
N GLU A 166 -9.64 4.12 10.41
CA GLU A 166 -9.95 2.79 10.95
C GLU A 166 -11.46 2.60 11.03
N ARG A 167 -11.94 1.41 10.67
CA ARG A 167 -13.34 1.06 10.72
C ARG A 167 -13.77 0.79 12.16
N MET A 168 -14.82 1.45 12.60
CA MET A 168 -15.53 1.15 13.84
C MET A 168 -16.79 0.31 13.58
N GLU A 169 -17.41 -0.17 14.65
CA GLU A 169 -18.71 -0.83 14.59
C GLU A 169 -19.73 0.01 13.80
N GLY A 170 -20.53 -0.64 12.95
CA GLY A 170 -21.58 0.05 12.20
C GLY A 170 -21.12 0.90 11.01
N VAL A 171 -19.98 0.58 10.39
CA VAL A 171 -19.40 1.21 9.16
C VAL A 171 -18.91 2.65 9.30
N THR A 172 -18.84 3.21 10.51
CA THR A 172 -18.22 4.52 10.74
C THR A 172 -16.70 4.45 10.70
N TRP A 173 -16.05 5.47 10.12
CA TRP A 173 -14.60 5.61 10.11
C TRP A 173 -14.12 6.52 11.24
N LYS A 174 -13.12 6.07 12.00
CA LYS A 174 -12.39 6.85 12.99
C LYS A 174 -11.07 7.31 12.40
N LEU A 175 -10.69 8.56 12.66
CA LEU A 175 -9.35 9.07 12.33
C LEU A 175 -8.29 8.45 13.26
N LEU A 176 -7.24 7.94 12.64
CA LEU A 176 -6.03 7.48 13.32
C LEU A 176 -5.10 8.66 13.61
N PRO A 177 -4.19 8.53 14.59
CA PRO A 177 -3.18 9.55 14.89
C PRO A 177 -2.06 9.60 13.85
N VAL A 178 -2.40 9.58 12.55
CA VAL A 178 -1.47 9.79 11.44
C VAL A 178 -1.30 11.29 11.23
N PRO A 179 -0.06 11.83 11.20
CA PRO A 179 0.17 13.25 10.97
C PRO A 179 -0.48 13.73 9.66
N ARG A 180 -1.20 14.86 9.73
CA ARG A 180 -1.71 15.58 8.55
C ARG A 180 -0.79 16.75 8.25
N ASN A 181 0.14 16.53 7.33
CA ASN A 181 1.29 17.41 7.09
C ASN A 181 0.96 18.61 6.19
N PHE A 182 -0.15 18.57 5.46
CA PHE A 182 -0.68 19.73 4.74
C PHE A 182 -2.22 19.66 4.62
N LEU A 183 -2.85 20.77 4.23
CA LEU A 183 -4.27 20.82 3.89
C LEU A 183 -4.38 20.96 2.37
N PRO A 184 -5.03 20.04 1.65
CA PRO A 184 -5.23 20.20 0.21
C PRO A 184 -6.09 21.43 -0.08
N GLU A 185 -5.75 22.17 -1.13
CA GLU A 185 -6.61 23.25 -1.61
C GLU A 185 -7.96 22.65 -2.04
N LYS A 186 -9.06 23.29 -1.65
CA LYS A 186 -10.38 22.86 -2.10
C LYS A 186 -10.46 23.04 -3.62
N SER A 187 -10.56 21.93 -4.35
CA SER A 187 -10.92 21.90 -5.77
C SER A 187 -12.33 22.41 -5.99
#